data_AF-A0AAP7DF77-F1
#
_entry.id   AF-A0AAP7DF77-F1
#
_cell.length_a   1.000
_cell.length_b   1.000
_cell.length_c   1.000
_cell.angle_alpha   90.00
_cell.angle_beta   90.00
_cell.angle_gamma   90.00
#
_symmetry.space_group_name_H-M   'P 1'
#
loop_
_entity.id
_entity.type
_entity.pdbx_description
1 polymer ?
#
loop_
_entity_poly.entity_id
_entity_poly.type
_entity_poly.pdbx_seq_one_letter_code
_entity_poly.pdbx_strand_id
1 'polypeptide(L)'
;MKIKYDKWLLLAIFLSGCSNVAPRETYFTSYLESRFDGVKRQQLDMSCGLAALSDILTYRYSENITEAQLLERAGVKSSYSFLDLQHLAKSYGKTATPVWIEYNKLKLVHGPAIFYLERKGNNHFVSLLFIDENHIQIKDPAWGVLNYTREQFEEYWLDKETNKGRALIFFNKSLDANKNLINTKIIQYDL
;
A
#
# COMPACT_ATOMS: atom_id res chain seq x y z
N MET A 1 -26.04 -46.74 64.53
CA MET A 1 -25.15 -45.60 64.27
C MET A 1 -25.88 -44.62 63.36
N LYS A 2 -26.54 -43.61 63.95
CA LYS A 2 -27.28 -42.55 63.26
C LYS A 2 -26.83 -41.25 63.90
N ILE A 3 -26.09 -40.42 63.18
CA ILE A 3 -25.73 -39.08 63.66
C ILE A 3 -26.62 -38.09 62.93
N LYS A 4 -27.40 -37.40 63.76
CA LYS A 4 -28.35 -36.34 63.46
C LYS A 4 -27.56 -35.07 63.15
N TYR A 5 -27.92 -34.36 62.09
CA TYR A 5 -27.37 -33.06 61.77
C TYR A 5 -28.05 -31.99 62.62
N ASP A 6 -27.27 -31.21 63.37
CA ASP A 6 -27.73 -29.99 64.03
C ASP A 6 -27.45 -28.77 63.17
N LYS A 7 -28.46 -27.90 63.10
CA LYS A 7 -28.53 -26.69 62.29
C LYS A 7 -27.75 -25.56 62.99
N TRP A 8 -27.11 -24.72 62.17
CA TRP A 8 -26.49 -23.43 62.52
C TRP A 8 -25.08 -23.48 63.12
N LEU A 9 -24.06 -23.62 62.25
CA LEU A 9 -22.91 -22.72 62.35
C LEU A 9 -22.50 -22.30 60.93
N LEU A 10 -22.78 -21.03 60.66
CA LEU A 10 -22.43 -20.27 59.47
C LEU A 10 -20.91 -20.29 59.25
N LEU A 11 -20.44 -20.70 58.06
CA LEU A 11 -19.27 -20.04 57.45
C LEU A 11 -19.10 -20.38 55.97
N ALA A 12 -18.99 -19.31 55.18
CA ALA A 12 -18.34 -19.23 53.87
C ALA A 12 -18.95 -20.02 52.71
N ILE A 13 -20.01 -19.44 52.13
CA ILE A 13 -20.28 -19.53 50.70
C ILE A 13 -19.13 -18.83 49.97
N PHE A 14 -18.22 -19.59 49.35
CA PHE A 14 -17.46 -19.12 48.19
C PHE A 14 -17.76 -20.08 47.05
N LEU A 15 -18.77 -19.70 46.27
CA LEU A 15 -19.10 -20.30 44.98
C LEU A 15 -17.89 -20.14 44.04
N SER A 16 -17.03 -21.14 43.99
CA SER A 16 -16.13 -21.37 42.86
C SER A 16 -16.98 -21.79 41.66
N GLY A 17 -17.29 -20.83 40.80
CA GLY A 17 -18.06 -21.08 39.59
C GLY A 17 -18.41 -19.84 38.78
N CYS A 18 -17.62 -18.77 38.83
CA CYS A 18 -17.70 -17.74 37.79
C CYS A 18 -17.00 -18.29 36.55
N SER A 19 -17.78 -18.66 35.54
CA SER A 19 -17.32 -18.86 34.17
C SER A 19 -16.49 -17.64 33.76
N ASN A 20 -15.18 -17.80 33.63
CA ASN A 20 -14.32 -16.81 33.00
C ASN A 20 -14.66 -16.77 31.51
N VAL A 21 -15.73 -16.07 31.14
CA VAL A 21 -15.86 -15.53 29.80
C VAL A 21 -14.85 -14.39 29.75
N ALA A 22 -13.63 -14.72 29.32
CA ALA A 22 -12.63 -13.70 29.01
C ALA A 22 -13.29 -12.65 28.10
N PRO A 23 -13.14 -11.34 28.39
CA PRO A 23 -13.64 -10.33 27.49
C PRO A 23 -13.00 -10.57 26.13
N ARG A 24 -13.82 -10.87 25.13
CA ARG A 24 -13.39 -10.87 23.73
C ARG A 24 -12.94 -9.44 23.46
N GLU A 25 -11.63 -9.20 23.47
CA GLU A 25 -11.08 -7.96 22.97
C GLU A 25 -11.55 -7.82 21.52
N THR A 26 -12.56 -6.98 21.31
CA THR A 26 -12.91 -6.53 19.98
C THR A 26 -11.74 -5.67 19.56
N TYR A 27 -10.74 -6.28 18.91
CA TYR A 27 -9.71 -5.59 18.17
C TYR A 27 -10.43 -4.69 17.17
N PHE A 28 -10.61 -3.44 17.54
CA PHE A 28 -11.11 -2.42 16.65
C PHE A 28 -9.92 -2.07 15.75
N THR A 29 -9.68 -2.88 14.73
CA THR A 29 -8.80 -2.47 13.64
C THR A 29 -9.40 -1.20 13.09
N SER A 30 -8.74 -0.07 13.38
CA SER A 30 -9.23 1.22 12.92
C SER A 30 -9.36 1.15 11.39
N TYR A 31 -10.30 1.87 10.79
CA TYR A 31 -10.48 1.91 9.33
C TYR A 31 -9.16 2.16 8.56
N LEU A 32 -8.19 2.81 9.19
CA LEU A 32 -6.82 3.00 8.68
C LEU A 32 -6.04 1.69 8.59
N GLU A 33 -6.16 0.80 9.56
CA GLU A 33 -5.43 -0.48 9.65
C GLU A 33 -5.89 -1.47 8.57
N SER A 34 -7.19 -1.48 8.25
CA SER A 34 -7.74 -2.26 7.13
C SER A 34 -7.28 -1.77 5.74
N ARG A 35 -6.81 -0.52 5.61
CA ARG A 35 -6.25 0.02 4.36
C ARG A 35 -4.81 -0.41 4.10
N PHE A 36 -4.10 -0.89 5.12
CA PHE A 36 -2.71 -1.34 5.06
C PHE A 36 -2.60 -2.87 5.05
N ASP A 37 -3.64 -3.60 4.65
CA ASP A 37 -3.62 -5.06 4.58
C ASP A 37 -2.52 -5.52 3.60
N GLY A 38 -1.39 -5.97 4.14
CA GLY A 38 -0.18 -6.27 3.38
C GLY A 38 0.69 -5.07 2.98
N VAL A 39 0.63 -3.91 3.66
CA VAL A 39 1.44 -2.73 3.32
C VAL A 39 2.23 -2.26 4.54
N LYS A 40 3.57 -2.33 4.49
CA LYS A 40 4.43 -1.78 5.54
C LYS A 40 4.41 -0.25 5.45
N ARG A 41 3.83 0.42 6.45
CA ARG A 41 3.78 1.89 6.52
C ARG A 41 5.19 2.47 6.49
N GLN A 42 5.42 3.42 5.58
CA GLN A 42 6.69 4.13 5.40
C GLN A 42 7.17 4.74 6.73
N GLN A 43 8.46 4.60 7.05
CA GLN A 43 9.04 5.12 8.31
C GLN A 43 9.76 6.48 8.15
N LEU A 44 10.02 6.95 6.92
CA LEU A 44 10.76 8.18 6.62
C LEU A 44 10.19 8.89 5.38
N ASP A 45 9.71 10.14 5.46
CA ASP A 45 9.09 10.86 4.33
C ASP A 45 9.97 10.94 3.06
N MET A 46 11.29 10.90 3.24
CA MET A 46 12.29 10.98 2.16
C MET A 46 12.36 9.71 1.29
N SER A 47 11.80 8.59 1.73
CA SER A 47 11.97 7.28 1.09
C SER A 47 10.77 6.80 0.26
N CYS A 48 9.79 7.66 -0.05
CA CYS A 48 8.54 7.22 -0.70
C CYS A 48 8.81 6.54 -2.05
N GLY A 49 9.82 7.01 -2.77
CA GLY A 49 10.30 6.37 -4.00
C GLY A 49 10.88 4.98 -3.77
N LEU A 50 11.62 4.77 -2.66
CA LEU A 50 12.13 3.46 -2.28
C LEU A 50 11.00 2.51 -1.86
N ALA A 51 10.01 3.01 -1.12
CA ALA A 51 8.85 2.22 -0.72
C ALA A 51 8.03 1.78 -1.95
N ALA A 52 7.76 2.70 -2.88
CA ALA A 52 7.07 2.38 -4.14
C ALA A 52 7.86 1.37 -5.00
N LEU A 53 9.20 1.46 -5.02
CA LEU A 53 10.05 0.50 -5.71
C LEU A 53 10.04 -0.87 -5.01
N SER A 54 10.14 -0.91 -3.68
CA SER A 54 10.03 -2.13 -2.86
C SER A 54 8.71 -2.84 -3.12
N ASP A 55 7.61 -2.09 -3.21
CA ASP A 55 6.30 -2.61 -3.56
C ASP A 55 6.29 -3.27 -4.95
N ILE A 56 6.82 -2.60 -5.97
CA ILE A 56 6.89 -3.19 -7.31
C ILE A 56 7.73 -4.46 -7.33
N LEU A 57 8.91 -4.45 -6.71
CA LEU A 57 9.79 -5.63 -6.67
C LEU A 57 9.12 -6.79 -5.95
N THR A 58 8.46 -6.52 -4.82
CA THR A 58 7.80 -7.54 -4.00
C THR A 58 6.55 -8.10 -4.68
N TYR A 59 5.61 -7.24 -5.07
CA TYR A 59 4.28 -7.69 -5.53
C TYR A 59 4.22 -7.99 -7.03
N ARG A 60 5.10 -7.40 -7.84
CA ARG A 60 5.07 -7.58 -9.30
C ARG A 60 6.18 -8.49 -9.79
N TYR A 61 7.32 -8.50 -9.12
CA TYR A 61 8.45 -9.38 -9.47
C TYR A 61 8.62 -10.56 -8.51
N SER A 62 7.82 -10.67 -7.45
CA SER A 62 7.93 -11.73 -6.42
C SER A 62 9.32 -11.77 -5.75
N GLU A 63 9.98 -10.62 -5.66
CA GLU A 63 11.27 -10.45 -5.00
C GLU A 63 11.07 -9.69 -3.69
N ASN A 64 11.23 -10.38 -2.56
CA ASN A 64 11.04 -9.80 -1.22
C ASN A 64 12.16 -8.83 -0.84
N ILE A 65 12.22 -7.69 -1.53
CA ILE A 65 13.21 -6.63 -1.32
C ILE A 65 12.56 -5.53 -0.48
N THR A 66 13.10 -5.30 0.70
CA THR A 66 12.59 -4.31 1.65
C THR A 66 13.13 -2.91 1.35
N GLU A 67 12.38 -1.89 1.78
CA GLU A 67 12.81 -0.49 1.73
C GLU A 67 14.19 -0.27 2.38
N ALA A 68 14.47 -0.95 3.50
CA ALA A 68 15.75 -0.86 4.21
C ALA A 68 16.93 -1.36 3.35
N GLN A 69 16.75 -2.46 2.61
CA GLN A 69 17.77 -2.98 1.69
C GLN A 69 17.99 -2.03 0.50
N LEU A 70 16.91 -1.40 -0.01
CA LEU A 70 17.03 -0.38 -1.05
C LEU A 70 17.77 0.86 -0.53
N LEU A 71 17.48 1.28 0.70
CA LEU A 71 18.14 2.41 1.37
C LEU A 71 19.62 2.15 1.60
N GLU A 72 19.99 0.97 2.09
CA GLU A 72 21.38 0.55 2.29
C GLU A 72 22.17 0.62 0.98
N ARG A 73 21.57 0.19 -0.13
CA ARG A 73 22.20 0.17 -1.45
C ARG A 73 22.26 1.56 -2.11
N ALA A 74 21.23 2.38 -1.94
CA ALA A 74 21.15 3.71 -2.55
C ALA A 74 21.88 4.79 -1.75
N GLY A 75 22.10 4.55 -0.45
CA GLY A 75 22.64 5.52 0.50
C GLY A 75 21.58 6.53 0.95
N VAL A 76 21.75 7.10 2.14
CA VAL A 76 20.82 8.09 2.69
C VAL A 76 20.89 9.39 1.88
N LYS A 77 19.75 9.80 1.31
CA LYS A 77 19.59 11.05 0.58
C LYS A 77 18.39 11.82 1.12
N SER A 78 18.34 13.12 0.81
CA SER A 78 17.14 13.92 1.02
C SER A 78 16.05 13.54 0.00
N SER A 79 16.40 13.63 -1.27
CA SER A 79 15.67 13.21 -2.48
C SER A 79 15.96 11.80 -3.01
N TYR A 80 14.96 11.01 -3.42
CA TYR A 80 15.17 10.05 -4.52
C TYR A 80 14.46 10.53 -5.79
N SER A 81 15.20 10.59 -6.89
CA SER A 81 14.69 10.94 -8.21
C SER A 81 14.30 9.69 -9.01
N PHE A 82 13.57 9.85 -10.12
CA PHE A 82 13.34 8.73 -11.04
C PHE A 82 14.64 8.11 -11.59
N LEU A 83 15.70 8.91 -11.75
CA LEU A 83 17.00 8.41 -12.17
C LEU A 83 17.62 7.51 -11.09
N ASP A 84 17.51 7.89 -9.81
CA ASP A 84 17.94 7.05 -8.69
C ASP A 84 17.17 5.73 -8.68
N LEU A 85 15.84 5.79 -8.81
CA LEU A 85 14.99 4.60 -8.85
C LEU A 85 15.29 3.71 -10.06
N GLN A 86 15.58 4.29 -11.22
CA GLN A 86 16.00 3.56 -12.41
C GLN A 86 17.32 2.83 -12.19
N HIS A 87 18.34 3.50 -11.63
CA HIS A 87 19.63 2.88 -11.32
C HIS A 87 19.48 1.76 -10.29
N LEU A 88 18.66 1.98 -9.26
CA LEU A 88 18.35 0.95 -8.27
C LEU A 88 17.69 -0.25 -8.91
N ALA A 89 16.62 -0.05 -9.68
CA ALA A 89 15.91 -1.11 -10.41
C ALA A 89 16.86 -1.90 -11.31
N LYS A 90 17.74 -1.22 -12.05
CA LYS A 90 18.78 -1.85 -12.89
C LYS A 90 19.74 -2.70 -12.07
N SER A 91 20.09 -2.27 -10.87
CA SER A 91 20.97 -3.03 -9.96
C SER A 91 20.34 -4.34 -9.46
N TYR A 92 19.01 -4.46 -9.51
CA TYR A 92 18.23 -5.68 -9.28
C TYR A 92 17.82 -6.38 -10.61
N GLY A 93 18.48 -6.03 -11.73
CA GLY A 93 18.23 -6.65 -13.03
C GLY A 93 16.89 -6.27 -13.68
N LYS A 94 16.24 -5.18 -13.23
CA LYS A 94 14.98 -4.69 -13.81
C LYS A 94 15.24 -3.54 -14.77
N THR A 95 14.56 -3.56 -15.91
CA THR A 95 14.62 -2.46 -16.87
C THR A 95 13.45 -1.52 -16.61
N ALA A 96 13.76 -0.29 -16.20
CA ALA A 96 12.79 0.76 -16.00
C ALA A 96 13.18 2.02 -16.79
N THR A 97 12.22 2.76 -17.33
CA THR A 97 12.47 3.98 -18.11
C THR A 97 11.58 5.12 -17.64
N PRO A 98 12.17 6.27 -17.27
CA PRO A 98 11.41 7.47 -16.96
C PRO A 98 10.84 8.06 -18.25
N VAL A 99 9.56 8.42 -18.23
CA VAL A 99 8.85 8.99 -19.38
C VAL A 99 7.94 10.15 -18.96
N TRP A 100 7.62 10.99 -19.94
CA TRP A 100 6.52 11.95 -19.88
C TRP A 100 5.42 11.45 -20.81
N ILE A 101 4.28 11.06 -20.25
CA ILE A 101 3.27 10.29 -20.97
C ILE A 101 1.86 10.81 -20.66
N GLU A 102 1.00 10.76 -21.67
CA GLU A 102 -0.43 11.03 -21.53
C GLU A 102 -1.13 9.80 -20.92
N TYR A 103 -2.20 10.02 -20.16
CA TYR A 103 -2.97 8.94 -19.54
C TYR A 103 -3.42 7.86 -20.55
N ASN A 104 -3.88 8.29 -21.74
CA ASN A 104 -4.32 7.37 -22.79
C ASN A 104 -3.21 6.41 -23.27
N LYS A 105 -1.95 6.88 -23.27
CA LYS A 105 -0.79 6.08 -23.68
C LYS A 105 -0.29 5.18 -22.56
N LEU A 106 -0.54 5.55 -21.31
CA LEU A 106 -0.20 4.74 -20.14
C LEU A 106 -0.94 3.39 -20.15
N LYS A 107 -2.17 3.33 -20.67
CA LYS A 107 -2.94 2.08 -20.84
C LYS A 107 -2.25 1.07 -21.79
N LEU A 108 -1.44 1.56 -22.73
CA LEU A 108 -0.71 0.71 -23.67
C LEU A 108 0.56 0.12 -23.05
N VAL A 109 0.92 0.58 -21.85
CA VAL A 109 2.08 0.12 -21.10
C VAL A 109 1.62 -1.06 -20.24
N HIS A 110 1.95 -2.26 -20.69
CA HIS A 110 1.61 -3.49 -19.97
C HIS A 110 2.42 -3.72 -18.68
N GLY A 111 3.35 -2.84 -18.32
CA GLY A 111 4.25 -3.04 -17.18
C GLY A 111 3.81 -2.32 -15.90
N PRO A 112 4.33 -2.74 -14.72
CA PRO A 112 4.25 -1.93 -13.51
C PRO A 112 4.82 -0.51 -13.74
N ALA A 113 4.30 0.46 -13.01
CA ALA A 113 4.77 1.84 -13.11
C ALA A 113 4.83 2.51 -11.74
N ILE A 114 5.75 3.48 -11.58
CA ILE A 114 5.78 4.41 -10.46
C ILE A 114 5.42 5.79 -11.01
N PHE A 115 4.49 6.48 -10.37
CA PHE A 115 4.10 7.86 -10.71
C PHE A 115 4.69 8.84 -9.71
N TYR A 116 4.90 10.07 -10.19
CA TYR A 116 5.21 11.21 -9.35
C TYR A 116 3.99 12.11 -9.28
N LEU A 117 3.40 12.25 -8.09
CA LEU A 117 2.19 13.04 -7.87
C LEU A 117 2.51 14.29 -7.07
N GLU A 118 1.82 15.38 -7.41
CA GLU A 118 1.80 16.61 -6.61
C GLU A 118 0.39 16.81 -6.05
N ARG A 119 0.26 16.69 -4.72
CA ARG A 119 -1.01 16.89 -4.03
C ARG A 119 -0.83 17.91 -2.91
N LYS A 120 -1.47 19.08 -3.08
CA LYS A 120 -1.46 20.19 -2.10
C LYS A 120 -0.04 20.60 -1.66
N GLY A 121 0.90 20.69 -2.60
CA GLY A 121 2.29 21.05 -2.34
C GLY A 121 3.17 19.91 -1.82
N ASN A 122 2.62 18.69 -1.65
CA ASN A 122 3.38 17.51 -1.26
C ASN A 122 3.63 16.60 -2.46
N ASN A 123 4.90 16.44 -2.79
CA ASN A 123 5.36 15.55 -3.83
C ASN A 123 5.60 14.15 -3.26
N HIS A 124 5.05 13.11 -3.89
CA HIS A 124 5.27 11.73 -3.45
C HIS A 124 5.23 10.75 -4.63
N PHE A 125 5.95 9.64 -4.46
CA PHE A 125 5.95 8.53 -5.41
C PHE A 125 4.91 7.48 -5.01
N VAL A 126 4.17 7.00 -6.00
CA VAL A 126 3.16 5.96 -5.83
C VAL A 126 3.33 4.87 -6.87
N SER A 127 2.92 3.65 -6.58
CA SER A 127 3.00 2.53 -7.54
C SER A 127 1.64 2.24 -8.18
N LEU A 128 1.66 1.84 -9.45
CA LEU A 128 0.49 1.44 -10.21
C LEU A 128 0.02 0.04 -9.81
N LEU A 129 -1.26 -0.09 -9.46
CA LEU A 129 -1.92 -1.39 -9.29
C LEU A 129 -2.81 -1.75 -10.48
N PHE A 130 -3.62 -0.80 -10.97
CA PHE A 130 -4.55 -1.01 -12.08
C PHE A 130 -4.85 0.30 -12.80
N ILE A 131 -5.10 0.24 -14.10
CA ILE A 131 -5.52 1.38 -14.91
C ILE A 131 -6.48 0.93 -16.02
N ASP A 132 -7.57 1.67 -16.19
CA ASP A 132 -8.47 1.57 -17.34
C ASP A 132 -8.73 2.94 -17.97
N GLU A 133 -9.83 3.10 -18.69
CA GLU A 133 -10.17 4.35 -19.37
C GLU A 133 -10.58 5.48 -18.41
N ASN A 134 -11.19 5.12 -17.29
CA ASN A 134 -11.92 6.01 -16.40
C ASN A 134 -11.39 5.98 -14.96
N HIS A 135 -10.64 4.95 -14.59
CA HIS A 135 -10.20 4.71 -13.23
C HIS A 135 -8.73 4.28 -13.18
N ILE A 136 -8.09 4.66 -12.09
CA ILE A 136 -6.75 4.21 -11.76
C ILE A 136 -6.69 3.85 -10.28
N GLN A 137 -6.10 2.71 -10.00
CA GLN A 137 -5.77 2.26 -8.65
C GLN A 137 -4.27 2.36 -8.45
N ILE A 138 -3.89 3.05 -7.39
CA ILE A 138 -2.51 3.22 -6.98
C ILE A 138 -2.30 2.69 -5.56
N LYS A 139 -1.06 2.35 -5.26
CA LYS A 139 -0.60 2.10 -3.91
C LYS A 139 0.35 3.22 -3.50
N ASP A 140 -0.09 3.98 -2.51
CA ASP A 140 0.63 5.07 -1.89
C ASP A 140 1.30 4.57 -0.59
N PRO A 141 2.63 4.70 -0.43
CA PRO A 141 3.32 4.29 0.80
C PRO A 141 2.81 4.96 2.09
N ALA A 142 2.27 6.18 1.99
CA ALA A 142 1.75 6.96 3.11
C ALA A 142 0.27 6.69 3.38
N TRP A 143 -0.52 6.43 2.33
CA TRP A 143 -1.99 6.34 2.42
C TRP A 143 -2.58 4.96 2.07
N GLY A 144 -1.77 4.00 1.67
CA GLY A 144 -2.20 2.66 1.28
C GLY A 144 -2.81 2.64 -0.13
N VAL A 145 -3.76 1.73 -0.36
CA VAL A 145 -4.40 1.59 -1.67
C VAL A 145 -5.49 2.65 -1.88
N LEU A 146 -5.37 3.40 -2.97
CA LEU A 146 -6.25 4.49 -3.36
C LEU A 146 -6.81 4.25 -4.76
N ASN A 147 -8.10 4.57 -4.94
CA ASN A 147 -8.78 4.54 -6.23
C ASN A 147 -9.12 5.98 -6.61
N TYR A 148 -8.82 6.38 -7.83
CA TYR A 148 -9.16 7.67 -8.39
C TYR A 148 -9.94 7.49 -9.69
N THR A 149 -10.86 8.42 -9.96
CA THR A 149 -11.26 8.63 -11.36
C THR A 149 -10.06 9.18 -12.14
N ARG A 150 -10.10 9.03 -13.46
CA ARG A 150 -9.09 9.58 -14.35
C ARG A 150 -8.89 11.07 -14.09
N GLU A 151 -9.97 11.83 -14.01
CA GLU A 151 -9.92 13.29 -13.87
C GLU A 151 -9.25 13.70 -12.55
N GLN A 152 -9.60 13.01 -11.45
CA GLN A 152 -8.97 13.23 -10.15
C GLN A 152 -7.48 12.93 -10.19
N PHE A 153 -7.09 11.83 -10.85
CA PHE A 153 -5.69 11.47 -10.95
C PHE A 153 -4.91 12.44 -11.84
N GLU A 154 -5.46 12.81 -12.99
CA GLU A 154 -4.86 13.77 -13.93
C GLU A 154 -4.69 15.15 -13.26
N GLU A 155 -5.58 15.54 -12.34
CA GLU A 155 -5.44 16.76 -11.55
C GLU A 155 -4.11 16.78 -10.75
N TYR A 156 -3.74 15.66 -10.14
CA TYR A 156 -2.54 15.52 -9.30
C TYR A 156 -1.27 15.10 -10.06
N TRP A 157 -1.44 14.47 -11.22
CA TRP A 157 -0.34 13.84 -11.95
C TRP A 157 0.14 14.63 -13.16
N LEU A 158 -0.77 15.29 -13.88
CA LEU A 158 -0.41 16.00 -15.11
C LEU A 158 0.23 17.35 -14.79
N ASP A 159 1.35 17.57 -15.47
CA ASP A 159 1.91 18.90 -15.65
C ASP A 159 0.94 19.74 -16.51
N LYS A 160 0.59 20.93 -16.02
CA LYS A 160 -0.47 21.77 -16.61
C LYS A 160 -0.09 22.39 -17.95
N GLU A 161 1.20 22.50 -18.24
CA GLU A 161 1.68 23.08 -19.49
C GLU A 161 1.76 22.02 -20.59
N THR A 162 2.25 20.83 -20.25
CA THR A 162 2.53 19.76 -21.22
C THR A 162 1.39 18.75 -21.37
N ASN A 163 0.41 18.77 -20.46
CA ASN A 163 -0.67 17.78 -20.36
C ASN A 163 -0.15 16.33 -20.30
N LYS A 164 1.04 16.15 -19.72
CA LYS A 164 1.73 14.87 -19.55
C LYS A 164 2.10 14.69 -18.09
N GLY A 165 2.05 13.46 -17.64
CA GLY A 165 2.51 13.11 -16.30
C GLY A 165 3.84 12.36 -16.36
N ARG A 166 4.58 12.41 -15.25
CA ARG A 166 5.87 11.72 -15.13
C ARG A 166 5.66 10.33 -14.56
N ALA A 167 6.25 9.33 -15.21
CA ALA A 167 6.18 7.94 -14.79
C ALA A 167 7.51 7.23 -14.99
N LEU A 168 7.83 6.28 -14.12
CA LEU A 168 8.89 5.29 -14.34
C LEU A 168 8.22 3.96 -14.69
N ILE A 169 8.36 3.56 -15.95
CA ILE A 169 7.72 2.37 -16.51
C ILE A 169 8.69 1.21 -16.45
N PHE A 170 8.24 0.06 -15.94
CA PHE A 170 9.01 -1.17 -15.89
C PHE A 170 8.66 -2.06 -17.08
N PHE A 171 9.66 -2.45 -17.86
CA PHE A 171 9.46 -3.36 -18.98
C PHE A 171 9.66 -4.80 -18.53
N ASN A 172 8.60 -5.59 -18.63
CA ASN A 172 8.69 -7.04 -18.55
C ASN A 172 7.66 -7.66 -19.50
N LYS A 173 8.11 -8.49 -20.44
CA LYS A 173 7.22 -9.16 -21.42
C LYS A 173 6.21 -10.11 -20.77
N SER A 174 6.45 -10.57 -19.55
CA SER A 174 5.59 -11.56 -18.86
C SER A 174 4.65 -10.96 -17.80
N LEU A 175 4.86 -9.71 -17.38
CA LEU A 175 4.03 -9.05 -16.37
C LEU A 175 3.06 -8.11 -17.06
N ASP A 176 1.77 -8.27 -16.76
CA ASP A 176 0.72 -7.32 -17.15
C ASP A 176 0.34 -6.47 -15.93
N ALA A 177 0.33 -5.14 -16.08
CA ALA A 177 -0.12 -4.18 -15.08
C ALA A 177 -1.50 -4.56 -14.49
N ASN A 178 -2.37 -5.11 -15.33
CA ASN A 178 -3.77 -5.41 -14.97
C ASN A 178 -4.00 -6.84 -14.46
N LYS A 179 -2.96 -7.66 -14.30
CA LYS A 179 -3.13 -9.09 -13.95
C LYS A 179 -3.49 -9.38 -12.50
N ASN A 180 -3.32 -8.43 -11.56
CA ASN A 180 -3.58 -8.65 -10.13
C ASN A 180 -4.31 -7.44 -9.54
N LEU A 181 -5.64 -7.42 -9.63
CA LEU A 181 -6.47 -6.51 -8.84
C LEU A 181 -6.31 -6.88 -7.36
N ILE A 182 -5.48 -6.14 -6.61
CA ILE A 182 -5.37 -6.32 -5.17
C ILE A 182 -6.46 -5.46 -4.53
N ASN A 183 -7.58 -6.10 -4.20
CA ASN A 183 -8.77 -5.57 -3.53
C ASN A 183 -9.73 -4.71 -4.38
N THR A 184 -10.80 -5.36 -4.82
CA THR A 184 -12.05 -4.74 -5.28
C THR A 184 -12.78 -4.13 -4.08
N LYS A 185 -12.53 -2.86 -3.77
CA LYS A 185 -13.56 -2.02 -3.13
C LYS A 185 -13.99 -0.96 -4.13
N ILE A 186 -14.93 -1.36 -5.00
CA ILE A 186 -15.74 -0.41 -5.77
C ILE A 186 -16.50 0.39 -4.72
N ILE A 187 -16.19 1.69 -4.59
CA ILE A 187 -17.05 2.60 -3.85
C ILE A 187 -18.24 2.84 -4.77
N GLN A 188 -19.32 2.12 -4.52
CA GLN A 188 -20.60 2.36 -5.14
C GLN A 188 -21.07 3.72 -4.60
N TYR A 189 -21.11 4.75 -5.45
CA TYR A 189 -21.86 5.94 -5.14
C TYR A 189 -23.34 5.59 -5.34
N ASP A 190 -24.09 5.51 -4.25
CA ASP A 190 -25.54 5.60 -4.34
C ASP A 190 -25.85 7.05 -4.79
N LEU A 191 -26.38 7.16 -6.02
CA LEU A 191 -26.88 8.41 -6.60
C LEU A 191 -28.15 8.88 -5.88
#